data_AF-A0A1I0Q429-F1
#
_entry.id   AF-A0A1I0Q429-F1
#
_cell.length_a   1.000
_cell.length_b   1.000
_cell.length_c   1.000
_cell.angle_alpha   90.00
_cell.angle_beta   90.00
_cell.angle_gamma   90.00
#
_symmetry.space_group_name_H-M   'P 1'
#
loop_
_entity.id
_entity.type
_entity.pdbx_description
1 polymer ?
#
loop_
_entity_poly.entity_id
_entity_poly.type
_entity_poly.pdbx_seq_one_letter_code
_entity_poly.pdbx_strand_id
1 'polypeptide(L)' 'MGVTIQYYDLVLLGILVSLLLGVVVSYVTGLSTALTVPAAAVLGIALIYHTLFLRGPVNSTEDLSEEAREIDLPK' A
#
# COMPACT_ATOMS: atom_id res chain seq x y z
N MET A 1 9.86 -19.40 14.81
CA MET A 1 10.31 -18.05 14.41
C MET A 1 9.06 -17.28 14.07
N GLY A 2 8.74 -16.22 14.83
CA GLY A 2 7.52 -15.44 14.61
C GLY A 2 7.63 -14.65 13.30
N VAL A 3 6.52 -14.53 12.57
CA VAL A 3 6.43 -13.65 11.40
C VAL A 3 6.47 -12.20 11.90
N THR A 4 7.48 -11.43 11.49
CA THR A 4 7.56 -9.98 11.72
C THR A 4 6.87 -9.31 10.53
N ILE A 5 5.91 -8.42 10.75
CA ILE A 5 5.32 -7.63 9.66
C ILE A 5 5.87 -6.23 9.81
N GLN A 6 6.79 -5.84 8.94
CA GLN A 6 7.35 -4.51 8.99
C GLN A 6 6.42 -3.51 8.30
N TYR A 7 6.40 -2.27 8.77
CA TYR A 7 5.65 -1.19 8.13
C TYR A 7 5.95 -1.07 6.63
N TYR A 8 7.22 -1.25 6.25
CA TYR A 8 7.64 -1.20 4.85
C TYR A 8 7.12 -2.37 4.00
N ASP A 9 6.80 -3.52 4.60
CA ASP A 9 6.17 -4.63 3.86
C ASP A 9 4.74 -4.24 3.42
N LEU A 10 4.02 -3.49 4.25
CA LEU A 10 2.68 -2.99 3.91
C LEU A 10 2.74 -1.91 2.83
N VAL A 11 3.74 -1.03 2.89
CA VAL A 11 3.96 -0.02 1.83
C VAL A 11 4.27 -0.71 0.50
N LEU A 12 5.15 -1.71 0.52
CA LEU A 12 5.50 -2.50 -0.67
C LEU A 12 4.28 -3.24 -1.24
N LEU A 13 3.48 -3.85 -0.37
CA LEU A 13 2.23 -4.50 -0.76
C LEU A 13 1.25 -3.50 -1.38
N GLY A 14 1.11 -2.31 -0.80
CA GLY A 14 0.28 -1.24 -1.34
C GLY A 14 0.72 -0.79 -2.74
N ILE A 15 2.02 -0.67 -2.97
CA ILE A 15 2.59 -0.36 -4.30
C ILE A 15 2.26 -1.50 -5.28
N LEU A 16 2.48 -2.76 -4.89
CA LEU A 16 2.17 -3.91 -5.72
C LEU A 16 0.69 -3.94 -6.13
N VAL A 17 -0.21 -3.77 -5.16
CA VAL A 17 -1.65 -3.74 -5.39
C VAL A 17 -2.03 -2.58 -6.32
N SER A 18 -1.42 -1.40 -6.15
CA SER A 18 -1.65 -0.24 -7.03
C SER A 18 -1.25 -0.53 -8.48
N LEU A 19 -0.06 -1.12 -8.70
CA LEU A 19 0.40 -1.47 -10.04
C LEU A 19 -0.48 -2.54 -10.69
N LEU A 20 -0.89 -3.56 -9.93
CA LEU A 20 -1.83 -4.59 -10.41
C LEU A 20 -3.19 -3.99 -10.77
N LEU A 21 -3.68 -3.02 -10.00
CA LEU A 21 -4.88 -2.25 -10.34
C LEU A 21 -4.74 -1.56 -11.70
N GLY A 22 -3.58 -0.97 -12.00
CA GLY A 22 -3.30 -0.41 -13.33
C GLY A 22 -3.44 -1.44 -14.46
N VAL A 23 -2.92 -2.65 -14.25
CA VAL A 23 -3.05 -3.76 -15.21
C VAL A 23 -4.51 -4.20 -15.36
N VAL A 24 -5.24 -4.35 -14.25
CA VAL A 24 -6.66 -4.72 -14.27
C VAL A 24 -7.48 -3.65 -15.00
N VAL A 25 -7.21 -2.36 -14.76
CA VAL A 25 -7.86 -1.26 -15.47
C VAL A 25 -7.56 -1.33 -16.97
N SER A 26 -6.30 -1.55 -17.36
CA SER A 26 -5.92 -1.77 -18.78
C SER A 26 -6.75 -2.86 -19.42
N TYR A 27 -6.86 -4.01 -18.76
CA TYR A 27 -7.57 -5.18 -19.25
C TYR A 27 -9.08 -4.93 -19.39
N VAL A 28 -9.71 -4.32 -18.38
CA VAL A 28 -11.17 -4.09 -18.36
C VAL A 28 -11.59 -2.95 -19.30
N THR A 29 -10.75 -1.93 -19.48
CA THR A 29 -11.08 -0.75 -20.29
C THR A 29 -10.55 -0.79 -21.72
N GLY A 30 -9.61 -1.70 -22.02
CA GLY A 30 -8.90 -1.75 -23.30
C GLY A 30 -7.89 -0.60 -23.48
N LEU A 31 -7.66 0.22 -22.46
CA LEU A 31 -6.64 1.27 -22.48
C LEU A 31 -5.24 0.66 -22.43
N SER A 32 -4.28 1.36 -23.04
CA SER A 32 -2.87 0.93 -23.05
C SER A 32 -2.31 0.75 -21.63
N THR A 33 -1.60 -0.35 -21.42
CA THR A 33 -0.88 -0.63 -20.17
C THR A 33 0.19 0.43 -19.89
N ALA A 34 0.79 0.99 -20.95
CA ALA A 34 1.76 2.08 -20.86
C ALA A 34 1.16 3.41 -20.34
N LEU A 35 -0.17 3.54 -20.33
CA LEU A 35 -0.88 4.69 -19.76
C LEU A 35 -1.42 4.39 -18.35
N THR A 36 -2.10 3.25 -18.21
CA THR A 36 -2.86 2.90 -17.00
C THR A 36 -1.97 2.53 -15.81
N VAL A 37 -0.85 1.83 -16.04
CA VAL A 37 0.08 1.47 -14.96
C VAL A 37 0.80 2.70 -14.38
N PRO A 38 1.38 3.61 -15.19
CA PRO A 38 1.93 4.85 -14.65
C PRO A 38 0.89 5.72 -13.94
N ALA A 39 -0.34 5.79 -14.46
CA ALA A 39 -1.41 6.55 -13.81
C ALA A 39 -1.75 5.97 -12.42
N ALA A 40 -1.86 4.65 -12.29
CA ALA A 40 -2.06 4.00 -11.00
C ALA A 40 -0.87 4.22 -10.04
N ALA A 41 0.37 4.18 -10.55
CA ALA A 41 1.56 4.48 -9.76
C ALA A 41 1.53 5.91 -9.20
N VAL A 42 1.15 6.91 -10.02
CA VAL A 42 1.00 8.31 -9.57
C VAL A 42 -0.06 8.45 -8.47
N LEU A 43 -1.20 7.75 -8.60
CA LEU A 43 -2.21 7.70 -7.55
C LEU A 43 -1.66 7.08 -6.27
N GLY A 44 -0.90 5.98 -6.38
CA GLY A 44 -0.22 5.35 -5.25
C GLY A 44 0.74 6.31 -4.54
N ILE A 45 1.57 7.04 -5.31
CA ILE A 45 2.48 8.07 -4.78
C ILE A 45 1.68 9.17 -4.05
N ALA A 46 0.57 9.64 -4.61
CA ALA A 46 -0.25 10.67 -3.98
C ALA A 46 -0.84 10.20 -2.63
N LEU A 47 -1.26 8.94 -2.54
CA LEU A 47 -1.76 8.35 -1.29
C LEU A 47 -0.64 8.19 -0.25
N ILE A 48 0.53 7.70 -0.66
CA ILE A 48 1.71 7.61 0.22
C ILE A 48 2.10 9.00 0.72
N TYR A 49 2.14 10.00 -0.18
CA TYR A 49 2.43 11.38 0.20
C TYR A 49 1.41 11.92 1.20
N HIS A 50 0.11 11.72 0.95
CA HIS A 50 -0.93 12.18 1.85
C HIS A 50 -0.84 11.54 3.23
N THR A 51 -0.60 10.23 3.29
CA THR A 51 -0.50 9.50 4.55
C THR A 51 0.74 9.88 5.35
N LEU A 52 1.91 10.02 4.70
CA LEU A 52 3.16 10.35 5.37
C LEU A 52 3.29 11.83 5.78
N PHE A 53 2.77 12.75 4.96
CA PHE A 53 3.05 14.19 5.14
C PHE A 53 1.83 15.00 5.58
N LEU A 54 0.60 14.61 5.23
CA LEU A 54 -0.61 15.36 5.59
C LEU A 54 -1.31 14.81 6.84
N ARG A 55 -1.19 13.49 7.11
CA ARG A 55 -1.68 12.88 8.36
C ARG A 55 -0.64 12.82 9.48
N GLY A 56 0.58 13.28 9.20
CA GLY A 56 1.71 13.28 10.12
C GLY A 56 2.65 12.09 9.89
N PRO A 57 3.97 12.27 10.12
CA PRO A 57 4.96 11.21 9.93
C PRO A 57 4.69 10.05 10.89
N VAL A 58 4.93 8.83 10.41
CA VAL A 58 4.79 7.63 11.26
C VAL A 58 5.76 7.75 12.45
N ASN A 59 5.24 7.56 13.67
CA ASN A 59 6.02 7.82 14.89
C ASN A 59 7.07 6.73 15.18
N SER A 60 6.86 5.51 14.66
CA SER A 60 7.84 4.42 14.68
C SER A 60 7.68 3.53 13.44
N THR A 61 8.78 2.94 12.97
CA THR A 61 8.81 2.00 11.84
C THR A 61 8.92 0.54 12.30
N GLU A 62 8.77 0.29 13.61
CA GLU A 62 8.92 -1.04 14.22
C GLU A 62 7.79 -2.01 13.86
N ASP A 63 8.03 -3.29 14.21
CA ASP A 63 7.20 -4.45 13.88
C ASP A 63 5.73 -4.23 14.26
N LEU A 64 4.85 -4.30 13.26
CA LEU A 64 3.41 -4.15 13.41
C LEU A 64 2.75 -5.44 13.92
N SER A 65 3.52 -6.48 14.26
CA SER A 65 2.99 -7.77 14.72
C SER A 65 2.25 -7.69 16.07
N GLU A 66 2.48 -6.64 16.86
CA GLU A 66 1.75 -6.38 18.10
C GLU A 66 0.40 -5.69 17.83
N GLU A 67 0.39 -4.65 16.97
CA GLU A 67 -0.82 -3.96 16.52
C GLU A 67 -1.76 -4.88 15.72
N ALA A 68 -1.19 -5.74 14.88
CA ALA A 68 -1.95 -6.76 14.15
C ALA A 68 -2.62 -7.79 15.09
N ARG A 69 -2.00 -8.08 16.24
CA ARG A 69 -2.57 -8.99 17.26
C ARG A 69 -3.71 -8.36 18.05
N GLU A 70 -3.70 -7.04 18.23
CA GLU A 70 -4.78 -6.32 18.92
C GLU A 70 -6.09 -6.33 18.10
N ILE A 71 -6.01 -6.31 16.76
CA ILE A 71 -7.16 -6.39 15.86
C ILE A 71 -7.89 -7.75 15.97
N ASP A 72 -7.17 -8.82 16.32
CA ASP A 72 -7.68 -10.19 16.40
C ASP A 72 -8.24 -10.55 17.80
N LEU A 73 -8.18 -9.64 18.77
CA LEU A 73 -8.77 -9.85 20.10
C LEU A 73 -10.25 -9.46 20.09
N PRO A 74 -11.19 -10.36 20.44
CA PRO A 74 -12.59 -9.96 20.64
C PRO A 74 -12.67 -8.98 21.82
N LYS A 75 -13.39 -7.86 21.61
CA LYS A 75 -13.68 -6.86 22.64
C LYS A 75 -14.51 -7.42 23.79
#